data_AF-A0A7X5L3F3-F1
#
_entry.id   AF-A0A7X5L3F3-F1
#
_cell.length_a   1.000
_cell.length_b   1.000
_cell.length_c   1.000
_cell.angle_alpha   90.00
_cell.angle_beta   90.00
_cell.angle_gamma   90.00
#
_symmetry.space_group_name_H-M   'P 1'
#
loop_
_entity.id
_entity.type
_entity.pdbx_description
1 polymer ?
#
loop_
_entity_poly.entity_id
_entity_poly.type
_entity_poly.pdbx_seq_one_letter_code
_entity_poly.pdbx_strand_id
1 'polypeptide(L)'
;MKFDRQAAFRVYDEFTDNITEDLQGNLYVQVDLPDNEVLYSYVMSFSGSVEIIEPQSIREQMKKDYRKYRKNIEHDIRCQVIFDTLFP
;
A
#
# COMPACT_ATOMS: atom_id res chain seq x y z
N MET A 1 -8.97 2.93 -7.38
CA MET A 1 -8.11 3.19 -6.19
C MET A 1 -8.15 4.67 -5.86
N LYS A 2 -8.01 5.04 -4.58
CA LYS A 2 -7.96 6.44 -4.12
C LYS A 2 -6.55 6.74 -3.61
N PHE A 3 -6.00 7.87 -4.01
CA PHE A 3 -4.69 8.36 -3.58
C PHE A 3 -4.83 9.72 -2.91
N ASP A 4 -4.03 9.93 -1.87
CA ASP A 4 -3.88 11.24 -1.24
C ASP A 4 -3.16 12.21 -2.21
N ARG A 5 -3.47 13.49 -2.10
CA ARG A 5 -2.78 14.58 -2.80
C ARG A 5 -1.26 14.51 -2.67
N GLN A 6 -0.74 14.01 -1.55
CA GLN A 6 0.71 13.85 -1.35
C GLN A 6 1.35 12.90 -2.37
N ALA A 7 0.62 11.91 -2.87
CA ALA A 7 1.10 10.98 -3.89
C ALA A 7 0.77 11.43 -5.33
N ALA A 8 0.10 12.57 -5.50
CA ALA A 8 -0.40 13.04 -6.79
C ALA A 8 0.67 13.17 -7.86
N PHE A 9 1.83 13.71 -7.50
CA PHE A 9 2.94 13.90 -8.43
C PHE A 9 3.39 12.58 -9.08
N ARG A 10 3.32 11.47 -8.34
CA ARG A 10 3.68 10.14 -8.83
C ARG A 10 2.53 9.52 -9.64
N VAL A 11 1.30 9.71 -9.20
CA VAL A 11 0.10 9.22 -9.91
C VAL A 11 0.00 9.83 -11.30
N TYR A 12 0.25 11.13 -11.45
CA TYR A 12 0.23 11.81 -12.74
C TYR A 12 1.38 11.43 -13.68
N ASP A 13 2.51 10.95 -13.15
CA ASP A 13 3.64 10.46 -13.94
C ASP A 13 3.39 9.03 -14.46
N GLU A 14 2.75 8.18 -13.64
CA GLU A 14 2.49 6.79 -13.98
C GLU A 14 1.17 6.55 -14.73
N PHE A 15 0.14 7.35 -14.46
CA PHE A 15 -1.17 7.23 -15.09
C PHE A 15 -1.49 8.49 -15.88
N THR A 16 -1.82 8.32 -17.15
CA THR A 16 -2.17 9.44 -18.03
C THR A 16 -3.68 9.52 -18.29
N ASP A 17 -4.38 8.39 -18.17
CA ASP A 17 -5.80 8.25 -18.46
C ASP A 17 -6.58 7.79 -17.21
N ASN A 18 -7.86 8.19 -17.11
CA ASN A 18 -8.80 7.77 -16.04
C ASN A 18 -8.44 8.21 -14.61
N ILE A 19 -7.82 9.39 -14.47
CA ILE A 19 -7.65 10.05 -13.18
C ILE A 19 -8.77 11.07 -12.96
N THR A 20 -9.42 11.02 -11.79
CA THR A 20 -10.40 12.01 -11.36
C THR A 20 -9.95 12.63 -10.03
N GLU A 21 -9.94 13.96 -9.93
CA GLU A 21 -9.58 14.67 -8.70
C GLU A 21 -10.84 15.15 -7.95
N ASP A 22 -10.87 15.03 -6.62
CA ASP A 22 -11.92 15.63 -5.78
C ASP A 22 -11.57 17.08 -5.36
N LEU A 23 -12.54 17.76 -4.75
CA LEU A 23 -12.36 19.13 -4.23
C LEU A 23 -11.31 19.25 -3.10
N GLN A 24 -10.90 18.14 -2.50
CA GLN A 24 -9.87 18.07 -1.44
C GLN A 24 -8.48 17.77 -2.03
N GLY A 25 -8.38 17.50 -3.33
CA GLY A 25 -7.16 17.11 -4.03
C GLY A 25 -6.84 15.62 -3.96
N ASN A 26 -7.79 14.77 -3.54
CA ASN A 26 -7.63 13.32 -3.62
C ASN A 26 -7.83 12.85 -5.06
N LEU A 27 -7.03 11.86 -5.47
CA LEU A 27 -7.07 11.31 -6.82
C LEU A 27 -7.71 9.94 -6.83
N TYR A 28 -8.59 9.73 -7.79
CA TYR A 28 -9.29 8.48 -8.04
C TYR A 28 -8.80 7.95 -9.37
N VAL A 29 -8.15 6.80 -9.34
CA VAL A 29 -7.59 6.16 -10.53
C VAL A 29 -8.29 4.83 -10.75
N GLN A 30 -8.79 4.63 -11.96
CA GLN A 30 -9.29 3.34 -12.40
C GLN A 30 -8.21 2.65 -13.23
N VAL A 31 -7.77 1.48 -12.77
CA VAL A 31 -6.70 0.70 -13.39
C VAL A 31 -7.15 -0.74 -13.52
N ASP A 32 -6.97 -1.31 -14.70
CA ASP A 32 -7.20 -2.74 -14.93
C ASP A 32 -5.86 -3.46 -14.73
N LEU A 33 -5.62 -3.89 -13.50
CA LEU A 33 -4.43 -4.66 -13.14
C LEU A 33 -4.82 -6.10 -12.80
N PRO A 34 -3.98 -7.09 -13.16
CA PRO A 34 -4.21 -8.47 -12.75
C PRO A 34 -4.11 -8.60 -11.22
N ASP A 35 -4.98 -9.42 -10.63
CA ASP A 35 -4.92 -9.78 -9.20
C ASP A 35 -3.73 -10.70 -8.94
N ASN A 36 -2.54 -10.11 -8.76
CA ASN A 36 -1.29 -10.80 -8.51
C ASN A 36 -0.40 -10.05 -7.51
N GLU A 37 0.72 -10.66 -7.09
CA GLU A 37 1.64 -10.05 -6.12
C GLU A 37 2.14 -8.66 -6.53
N VAL A 38 2.26 -8.39 -7.85
CA VAL A 38 2.71 -7.09 -8.37
C VAL A 38 1.73 -5.98 -7.98
N LEU A 39 0.42 -6.24 -8.06
CA LEU A 39 -0.61 -5.30 -7.59
C LEU A 39 -0.41 -4.95 -6.12
N TYR A 40 -0.20 -5.96 -5.28
CA TYR A 40 -0.04 -5.77 -3.84
C TYR A 40 1.25 -5.02 -3.49
N SER A 41 2.37 -5.37 -4.13
CA SER A 41 3.65 -4.67 -3.97
C SER A 41 3.58 -3.22 -4.48
N TYR A 42 2.87 -2.99 -5.58
CA TYR A 42 2.64 -1.67 -6.14
C TYR A 42 1.88 -0.78 -5.16
N VAL A 43 0.72 -1.24 -4.68
CA VAL A 43 -0.09 -0.48 -3.72
C VAL A 43 0.69 -0.25 -2.41
N MET A 44 1.44 -1.25 -1.91
CA MET A 44 2.33 -1.06 -0.75
C MET A 44 3.40 0.01 -0.96
N SER A 45 3.86 0.22 -2.20
CA SER A 45 4.89 1.22 -2.53
C SER A 45 4.40 2.66 -2.36
N PHE A 46 3.08 2.90 -2.35
CA PHE A 46 2.49 4.20 -2.02
C PHE A 46 2.28 4.38 -0.51
N SER A 47 2.65 3.39 0.30
CA SER A 47 2.53 3.44 1.76
C SER A 47 1.08 3.76 2.17
N GLY A 48 0.89 4.51 3.27
CA GLY A 48 -0.42 4.95 3.75
C GLY A 48 -1.13 6.01 2.90
N SER A 49 -0.58 6.38 1.74
CA SER A 49 -1.16 7.40 0.85
C SER A 49 -2.09 6.82 -0.22
N VAL A 50 -2.35 5.51 -0.21
CA VAL A 50 -3.28 4.83 -1.12
C VAL A 50 -4.34 4.01 -0.38
N GLU A 51 -5.55 4.05 -0.89
CA GLU A 51 -6.70 3.29 -0.39
C GLU A 51 -7.40 2.53 -1.52
N ILE A 52 -7.60 1.22 -1.34
CA ILE A 52 -8.36 0.39 -2.28
C ILE A 52 -9.84 0.48 -1.98
N ILE A 53 -10.56 1.25 -2.80
CA ILE A 53 -12.02 1.34 -2.75
C ILE A 53 -12.67 0.07 -3.31
N GLU A 54 -12.25 -0.44 -4.47
CA GLU A 54 -12.82 -1.68 -5.03
C GLU A 54 -11.77 -2.47 -5.82
N PRO A 55 -11.92 -3.80 -5.93
CA PRO A 55 -12.95 -4.65 -5.32
C PRO A 55 -12.63 -5.10 -3.87
N GLN A 56 -13.65 -5.51 -3.11
CA GLN A 56 -13.53 -5.87 -1.68
C GLN A 56 -12.56 -7.04 -1.42
N SER A 57 -12.47 -8.00 -2.36
CA SER A 57 -11.57 -9.15 -2.27
C SER A 57 -10.10 -8.72 -2.09
N ILE A 58 -9.65 -7.75 -2.89
CA ILE A 58 -8.29 -7.20 -2.83
C ILE A 58 -8.05 -6.51 -1.48
N ARG A 59 -9.06 -5.80 -0.96
CA ARG A 59 -8.97 -5.14 0.35
C ARG A 59 -8.80 -6.15 1.49
N GLU A 60 -9.50 -7.28 1.42
CA GLU A 60 -9.38 -8.36 2.39
C GLU A 60 -8.02 -9.06 2.31
N GLN A 61 -7.55 -9.31 1.08
CA GLN A 61 -6.24 -9.91 0.83
C GLN A 61 -5.11 -8.99 1.34
N MET A 62 -5.15 -7.69 1.03
CA MET A 62 -4.22 -6.71 1.58
C MET A 62 -4.20 -6.68 3.10
N LYS A 63 -5.38 -6.72 3.75
CA LYS A 63 -5.45 -6.79 5.22
C LYS A 63 -4.81 -8.08 5.74
N LYS A 64 -4.96 -9.20 5.05
CA LYS A 64 -4.35 -10.48 5.42
C LYS A 64 -2.83 -10.43 5.29
N ASP A 65 -2.33 -9.89 4.19
CA ASP A 65 -0.89 -9.76 3.94
C ASP A 65 -0.27 -8.77 4.92
N TYR A 66 -0.90 -7.61 5.16
CA TYR A 66 -0.45 -6.66 6.19
C TYR A 66 -0.36 -7.30 7.58
N ARG A 67 -1.35 -8.13 7.99
CA ARG A 67 -1.29 -8.88 9.25
C ARG A 67 -0.14 -9.89 9.27
N LYS A 68 0.15 -10.55 8.15
CA LYS A 68 1.27 -11.50 8.02
C LYS A 68 2.60 -10.76 8.17
N TYR A 69 2.80 -9.67 7.45
CA TYR A 69 4.01 -8.84 7.54
C TYR A 69 4.19 -8.27 8.94
N ARG A 70 3.13 -7.74 9.57
CA ARG A 70 3.20 -7.22 10.94
C ARG A 70 3.66 -8.30 11.93
N LYS A 71 3.14 -9.52 11.84
CA LYS A 71 3.58 -10.63 12.70
C LYS A 71 5.04 -11.02 12.48
N ASN A 72 5.50 -10.97 11.23
CA ASN A 72 6.89 -11.27 10.89
C ASN A 72 7.83 -10.17 11.39
N ILE A 73 7.46 -8.90 11.23
CA ILE A 73 8.22 -7.75 11.74
C ILE A 73 8.24 -7.76 13.28
N GLU A 74 7.15 -8.13 13.95
CA GLU A 74 7.14 -8.27 15.42
C GLU A 74 8.07 -9.39 15.90
N HIS A 75 8.20 -10.49 15.14
CA HIS A 75 9.20 -11.52 15.39
C HIS A 75 10.63 -11.00 15.16
N ASP A 76 10.83 -10.21 14.10
CA ASP A 76 12.14 -9.67 13.72
C ASP A 76 12.62 -8.60 14.71
N ILE A 77 11.73 -7.71 15.15
CA ILE A 77 12.00 -6.74 16.22
C ILE A 77 12.28 -7.47 17.53
N ARG A 78 11.53 -8.55 17.86
CA ARG A 78 11.80 -9.32 19.08
C ARG A 78 13.16 -10.03 19.01
N CYS A 79 13.54 -10.54 17.84
CA CYS A 79 14.88 -11.09 17.60
C CYS A 79 15.96 -10.01 17.66
N GLN A 80 15.75 -8.83 17.07
CA GLN A 80 16.69 -7.71 17.10
C GLN A 80 16.88 -7.17 18.52
N VAL A 81 15.79 -6.95 19.27
CA VAL A 81 15.86 -6.54 20.70
C VAL A 81 16.58 -7.59 21.55
N ILE A 82 16.34 -8.88 21.31
CA ILE A 82 17.09 -9.97 21.99
C ILE A 82 18.57 -9.93 21.61
N PHE A 83 18.90 -9.70 20.33
CA PHE A 83 20.27 -9.61 19.83
C PHE A 83 21.01 -8.40 20.43
N ASP A 84 20.39 -7.22 20.40
CA ASP A 84 20.91 -5.95 20.96
C ASP A 84 21.05 -6.01 22.51
N THR A 85 20.28 -6.88 23.19
CA THR A 85 20.40 -7.09 24.66
C THR A 85 21.47 -8.13 25.00
N LEU A 86 21.70 -9.12 24.14
CA LEU A 86 22.69 -10.20 24.36
C LEU A 86 24.10 -9.83 23.90
N PHE A 87 24.22 -8.89 22.96
CA PHE A 87 25.48 -8.40 22.42
C PHE A 87 25.42 -6.86 22.34
N PRO A 88 25.90 -6.13 23.37
CA PRO A 88 25.93 -4.67 23.37
C PRO A 88 26.98 -4.09 22.41
#